data_AF-A0A1Q5PTZ3-F1
#
_entry.id   AF-A0A1Q5PTZ3-F1
#
_cell.length_a   1.000
_cell.length_b   1.000
_cell.length_c   1.000
_cell.angle_alpha   90.00
_cell.angle_beta   90.00
_cell.angle_gamma   90.00
#
_symmetry.space_group_name_H-M   'P 1'
#
loop_
_entity.id
_entity.type
_entity.pdbx_description
1 polymer ?
#
loop_
_entity_poly.entity_id
_entity_poly.type
_entity_poly.pdbx_seq_one_letter_code
_entity_poly.pdbx_strand_id
1 'polypeptide(L)'
;MGREVPTNSSDLGLAITPFEALYDSAHTADIPADAAPFDPEAELAHAEQVGCKTHYQQGPTLYDWWFPTAPLFTTFPGVERRSWWREHLRSLRTSERVRPTWLAEELMVPDWVRTILLSRWEATPRALARRLAKQGAEVLLLRGLLHLLDPVAVAAARADLPAELPCPVRRDRQGVWRVLDLTALRAAGLGCLSATAARRLLAEIPDGALAEPQLTEVWPLALLAPTPQERVAFAVRTGLRLTTWRAVVPWLVATGQTGLALLGEQIAAAAPPIAHTMARTAAAMLHGPAAAPLFLDLLATGQAPVADRWLTAHATQLIAAPVDTTQAAVAARYLRQLPLAELQTHRAQACPQLRPLIDGIIGAAQLPHLDAATSWWSQAQAAKRLRHVAPVPFPPVRLPPLVVDGQRLAAPELQTLLRALAVGACPPPPGTCTETRWAAQQPHPLVEAVAERLSPAARSSFARELVAQWQVAGRPAKQGWLASAPRQLRARPPLERGRC
;
A
#
# COMPACT_ATOMS: atom_id res chain seq x y z
N MET A 1 17.16 14.80 -12.33
CA MET A 1 16.02 14.82 -13.26
C MET A 1 14.75 14.94 -12.43
N GLY A 2 14.11 16.11 -12.45
CA GLY A 2 12.84 16.30 -11.78
C GLY A 2 11.78 15.49 -12.52
N ARG A 3 11.23 14.46 -11.86
CA ARG A 3 9.95 13.90 -12.32
C ARG A 3 8.93 15.00 -12.12
N GLU A 4 8.27 15.43 -13.19
CA GLU A 4 7.08 16.27 -13.09
C GLU A 4 6.14 15.64 -12.07
N VAL A 5 5.69 16.43 -11.10
CA VAL A 5 4.67 15.99 -10.14
C VAL A 5 3.41 15.72 -10.96
N PRO A 6 2.87 14.48 -10.98
CA PRO A 6 1.60 14.19 -11.59
C PRO A 6 0.54 15.15 -11.05
N THR A 7 0.02 16.02 -11.91
CA THR A 7 -0.89 17.10 -11.52
C THR A 7 -2.34 16.65 -11.44
N ASN A 8 -2.63 15.39 -11.78
CA ASN A 8 -3.99 14.86 -11.82
C ASN A 8 -4.33 14.11 -10.53
N SER A 9 -5.29 14.63 -9.76
CA SER A 9 -5.76 14.03 -8.52
C SER A 9 -6.42 12.66 -8.70
N SER A 10 -6.80 12.28 -9.93
CA SER A 10 -7.34 10.96 -10.24
C SER A 10 -6.29 9.96 -10.71
N ASP A 11 -5.02 10.37 -10.86
CA ASP A 11 -3.96 9.50 -11.34
C ASP A 11 -3.44 8.59 -10.21
N LEU A 12 -3.44 7.28 -10.47
CA LEU A 12 -2.88 6.28 -9.58
C LEU A 12 -1.38 6.10 -9.76
N GLY A 13 -0.80 6.61 -10.85
CA GLY A 13 0.60 6.43 -11.20
C GLY A 13 0.96 4.95 -11.28
N LEU A 14 0.12 4.14 -11.94
CA LEU A 14 0.32 2.69 -12.00
C LEU A 14 1.62 2.34 -12.73
N ALA A 15 2.55 1.71 -12.03
CA ALA A 15 3.77 1.16 -12.62
C ALA A 15 3.52 -0.28 -13.09
N ILE A 16 2.97 -0.42 -14.29
CA ILE A 16 2.56 -1.71 -14.85
C ILE A 16 3.24 -2.02 -16.19
N THR A 17 3.35 -3.31 -16.50
CA THR A 17 3.82 -3.81 -17.79
C THR A 17 2.70 -3.82 -18.84
N PRO A 18 3.04 -3.91 -20.15
CA PRO A 18 2.04 -4.13 -21.20
C PRO A 18 1.19 -5.38 -20.98
N PHE A 19 1.76 -6.42 -20.36
CA PHE A 19 1.04 -7.64 -20.00
C PHE A 19 -0.01 -7.37 -18.90
N GLU A 20 0.37 -6.69 -17.84
CA GLU A 20 -0.55 -6.36 -16.75
C GLU A 20 -1.67 -5.42 -17.20
N ALA A 21 -1.41 -4.52 -18.16
CA ALA A 21 -2.43 -3.66 -18.75
C ALA A 21 -3.62 -4.45 -19.36
N LEU A 22 -3.39 -5.69 -19.82
CA LEU A 22 -4.44 -6.56 -20.38
C LEU A 22 -5.44 -7.10 -19.35
N TYR A 23 -5.18 -6.93 -18.04
CA TYR A 23 -6.18 -7.21 -17.01
C TYR A 23 -7.37 -6.25 -17.09
N ASP A 24 -7.21 -5.07 -17.71
CA ASP A 24 -8.35 -4.24 -18.06
C ASP A 24 -9.02 -4.72 -19.36
N SER A 25 -10.32 -5.03 -19.28
CA SER A 25 -11.10 -5.46 -20.45
C SER A 25 -11.22 -4.37 -21.52
N ALA A 26 -11.07 -3.09 -21.16
CA ALA A 26 -11.09 -1.98 -22.11
C ALA A 26 -9.73 -1.76 -22.82
N HIS A 27 -8.64 -2.33 -22.31
CA HIS A 27 -7.34 -2.23 -22.96
C HIS A 27 -7.29 -3.14 -24.20
N THR A 28 -7.00 -2.58 -25.37
CA THR A 28 -7.02 -3.28 -26.67
C THR A 28 -5.66 -3.31 -27.37
N ALA A 29 -4.57 -2.89 -26.71
CA ALA A 29 -3.28 -2.88 -27.36
C ALA A 29 -2.73 -4.30 -27.56
N ASP A 30 -2.21 -4.54 -28.75
CA ASP A 30 -1.47 -5.75 -29.08
C ASP A 30 -0.06 -5.68 -28.50
N ILE A 31 0.43 -6.81 -27.96
CA ILE A 31 1.81 -6.96 -27.50
C ILE A 31 2.64 -7.56 -28.64
N PRO A 32 3.55 -6.80 -29.26
CA PRO A 32 4.32 -7.30 -30.40
C PRO A 32 5.25 -8.44 -29.97
N ALA A 33 5.57 -9.32 -30.92
CA ALA A 33 6.65 -10.28 -30.75
C ALA A 33 7.97 -9.54 -30.57
N ASP A 34 8.82 -10.11 -29.72
CA ASP A 34 10.18 -9.65 -29.59
C ASP A 34 10.99 -9.93 -30.86
N ALA A 35 11.62 -8.89 -31.40
CA ALA A 35 12.44 -8.96 -32.61
C ALA A 35 13.95 -8.98 -32.29
N ALA A 36 14.34 -8.72 -31.04
CA ALA A 36 15.74 -8.69 -30.65
C ALA A 36 16.33 -10.13 -30.62
N PRO A 37 17.55 -10.34 -31.14
CA PRO A 37 18.22 -11.62 -30.99
C PRO A 37 18.45 -11.94 -29.51
N PHE A 38 18.42 -13.22 -29.17
CA PHE A 38 18.69 -13.67 -27.82
C PHE A 38 20.19 -13.57 -27.52
N ASP A 39 20.54 -12.90 -26.42
CA ASP A 39 21.90 -12.78 -25.91
C ASP A 39 21.91 -13.15 -24.41
N PRO A 40 22.46 -14.31 -24.02
CA PRO A 40 22.44 -14.77 -22.63
C PRO A 40 23.24 -13.88 -21.67
N GLU A 41 24.28 -13.18 -22.14
CA GLU A 41 25.07 -12.27 -21.30
C GLU A 41 24.27 -11.00 -21.00
N ALA A 42 23.60 -10.45 -22.02
CA ALA A 42 22.71 -9.31 -21.85
C ALA A 42 21.51 -9.64 -20.95
N GLU A 43 20.92 -10.84 -21.07
CA GLU A 43 19.84 -11.28 -20.19
C GLU A 43 20.29 -11.46 -18.74
N LEU A 44 21.52 -11.95 -18.51
CA LEU A 44 22.08 -12.06 -17.16
C LEU A 44 22.29 -10.68 -16.54
N ALA A 45 22.89 -9.74 -17.28
CA ALA A 45 23.07 -8.37 -16.82
C ALA A 45 21.73 -7.69 -16.51
N HIS A 46 20.71 -7.92 -17.35
CA HIS A 46 19.36 -7.44 -17.10
C HIS A 46 18.76 -8.07 -15.83
N ALA A 47 18.91 -9.38 -15.63
CA ALA A 47 18.41 -10.09 -14.46
C ALA A 47 19.02 -9.60 -13.15
N GLU A 48 20.33 -9.34 -13.13
CA GLU A 48 21.03 -8.76 -11.99
C GLU A 48 20.57 -7.33 -11.70
N GLN A 49 20.21 -6.57 -12.74
CA GLN A 49 19.71 -5.21 -12.59
C GLN A 49 18.28 -5.15 -12.05
N VAL A 50 17.38 -6.02 -12.53
CA VAL A 50 15.94 -5.90 -12.21
C VAL A 50 15.47 -6.87 -11.12
N GLY A 51 16.19 -7.96 -10.89
CA GLY A 51 15.78 -9.04 -10.00
C GLY A 51 15.89 -8.63 -8.53
N CYS A 52 14.76 -8.68 -7.81
CA CYS A 52 14.74 -8.54 -6.36
C CYS A 52 14.17 -9.80 -5.71
N LYS A 53 14.80 -10.23 -4.61
CA LYS A 53 14.37 -11.38 -3.81
C LYS A 53 14.06 -10.92 -2.38
N THR A 54 12.86 -11.26 -1.90
CA THR A 54 12.43 -11.06 -0.51
C THR A 54 11.86 -12.37 0.02
N HIS A 55 11.75 -12.51 1.34
CA HIS A 55 11.00 -13.62 1.91
C HIS A 55 9.52 -13.26 2.08
N TYR A 56 8.64 -14.24 1.88
CA TYR A 56 7.20 -14.19 2.08
C TYR A 56 6.79 -15.32 3.02
N GLN A 57 6.16 -15.00 4.15
CA GLN A 57 5.69 -16.01 5.08
C GLN A 57 4.19 -16.27 4.88
N GLN A 58 3.81 -17.51 4.64
CA GLN A 58 2.41 -17.94 4.60
C GLN A 58 2.21 -19.12 5.56
N GLY A 59 1.54 -18.84 6.67
CA GLY A 59 1.42 -19.79 7.78
C GLY A 59 2.80 -20.12 8.38
N PRO A 60 3.14 -21.40 8.60
CA PRO A 60 4.44 -21.81 9.10
C PRO A 60 5.54 -21.81 8.02
N THR A 61 5.18 -21.63 6.74
CA THR A 61 6.10 -21.77 5.62
C THR A 61 6.68 -20.42 5.20
N LEU A 62 8.00 -20.37 5.05
CA LEU A 62 8.71 -19.25 4.45
C LEU A 62 9.00 -19.57 2.99
N TYR A 63 8.54 -18.71 2.10
CA TYR A 63 8.75 -18.77 0.66
C TYR A 63 9.71 -17.66 0.25
N ASP A 64 10.44 -17.88 -0.83
CA ASP A 64 11.11 -16.79 -1.51
C ASP A 64 10.17 -16.16 -2.53
N TRP A 65 10.11 -14.84 -2.53
CA TRP A 65 9.37 -14.07 -3.50
C TRP A 65 10.36 -13.27 -4.35
N TRP A 66 10.40 -13.61 -5.63
CA TRP A 66 11.11 -12.86 -6.64
C TRP A 66 10.15 -11.93 -7.36
N PHE A 67 10.53 -10.68 -7.52
CA PHE A 67 9.78 -9.72 -8.31
C PHE A 67 10.74 -8.80 -9.05
N PRO A 68 10.38 -8.38 -10.27
CA PRO A 68 11.21 -7.48 -11.04
C PRO A 68 10.91 -6.03 -10.63
N THR A 69 11.94 -5.20 -10.51
CA THR A 69 11.82 -3.75 -10.19
C THR A 69 11.60 -2.87 -11.42
N ALA A 70 11.74 -3.45 -12.61
CA ALA A 70 11.40 -2.87 -13.90
C ALA A 70 10.72 -3.96 -14.75
N PRO A 71 10.01 -3.60 -15.84
CA PRO A 71 9.37 -4.59 -16.71
C PRO A 71 10.37 -5.65 -17.20
N LEU A 72 10.12 -6.92 -16.84
CA LEU A 72 10.93 -8.05 -17.31
C LEU A 72 10.83 -8.21 -18.84
N PHE A 73 9.62 -8.02 -19.36
CA PHE A 73 9.32 -8.05 -20.79
C PHE A 73 8.37 -6.90 -21.11
N THR A 74 8.68 -6.18 -22.19
CA THR A 74 7.78 -5.19 -22.80
C THR A 74 7.17 -5.70 -24.12
N THR A 75 7.78 -6.72 -24.70
CA THR A 75 7.35 -7.46 -25.89
C THR A 75 7.21 -8.94 -25.58
N PHE A 76 6.55 -9.71 -26.43
CA PHE A 76 6.39 -11.15 -26.21
C PHE A 76 7.71 -11.90 -26.52
N PRO A 77 8.41 -12.44 -25.51
CA PRO A 77 9.76 -12.97 -25.67
C PRO A 77 9.76 -14.26 -26.50
N GLY A 78 10.79 -14.48 -27.32
CA GLY A 78 10.99 -15.72 -28.10
C GLY A 78 11.22 -16.98 -27.24
N VAL A 79 11.21 -18.16 -27.88
CA VAL A 79 11.34 -19.47 -27.21
C VAL A 79 12.65 -19.59 -26.43
N GLU A 80 13.76 -19.11 -26.99
CA GLU A 80 15.09 -19.16 -26.37
C GLU A 80 15.15 -18.33 -25.10
N ARG A 81 14.78 -17.03 -25.19
CA ARG A 81 14.70 -16.13 -24.04
C ARG A 81 13.77 -16.66 -22.94
N ARG A 82 12.57 -17.16 -23.30
CA ARG A 82 11.66 -17.79 -22.32
C ARG A 82 12.31 -18.99 -21.63
N SER A 83 13.05 -19.81 -22.37
CA SER A 83 13.70 -21.01 -21.82
C SER A 83 14.85 -20.64 -20.89
N TRP A 84 15.66 -19.65 -21.25
CA TRP A 84 16.73 -19.11 -20.42
C TRP A 84 16.19 -18.55 -19.10
N TRP A 85 15.18 -17.66 -19.15
CA TRP A 85 14.57 -17.10 -17.94
C TRP A 85 13.95 -18.16 -17.03
N ARG A 86 13.38 -19.21 -17.63
CA ARG A 86 12.84 -20.34 -16.89
C ARG A 86 13.93 -21.09 -16.13
N GLU A 87 15.12 -21.24 -16.71
CA GLU A 87 16.26 -21.87 -16.06
C GLU A 87 16.91 -20.96 -15.01
N HIS A 88 17.10 -19.68 -15.33
CA HIS A 88 17.63 -18.68 -14.40
C HIS A 88 16.76 -18.58 -13.14
N LEU A 89 15.44 -18.45 -13.27
CA LEU A 89 14.55 -18.41 -12.10
C LEU A 89 14.56 -19.73 -11.31
N ARG A 90 14.86 -20.88 -11.93
CA ARG A 90 15.07 -22.13 -11.18
C ARG A 90 16.38 -22.11 -10.40
N SER A 91 17.45 -21.55 -10.97
CA SER A 91 18.76 -21.50 -10.29
C SER A 91 18.76 -20.56 -9.08
N LEU A 92 17.82 -19.60 -9.00
CA LEU A 92 17.65 -18.70 -7.84
C LEU A 92 17.01 -19.37 -6.61
N ARG A 93 16.60 -20.64 -6.71
CA ARG A 93 16.01 -21.40 -5.60
C ARG A 93 17.11 -21.79 -4.59
N THR A 94 16.86 -21.55 -3.31
CA THR A 94 17.88 -21.65 -2.25
C THR A 94 17.81 -22.91 -1.38
N SER A 95 16.90 -23.88 -1.63
CA SER A 95 16.69 -25.01 -0.70
C SER A 95 17.09 -26.39 -1.28
N GLU A 96 18.03 -27.07 -0.60
CA GLU A 96 18.41 -28.48 -0.82
C GLU A 96 17.45 -29.48 -0.14
N ARG A 97 16.42 -29.01 0.59
CA ARG A 97 15.71 -29.82 1.60
C ARG A 97 14.32 -30.35 1.23
N VAL A 98 13.80 -30.18 0.01
CA VAL A 98 12.40 -30.58 -0.28
C VAL A 98 12.22 -31.26 -1.65
N ARG A 99 11.26 -32.18 -1.70
CA ARG A 99 11.01 -33.16 -2.78
C ARG A 99 10.83 -32.54 -4.17
N PRO A 100 11.27 -33.25 -5.23
CA PRO A 100 11.19 -32.80 -6.61
C PRO A 100 9.76 -32.96 -7.15
N THR A 101 8.90 -31.98 -6.90
CA THR A 101 7.65 -31.80 -7.65
C THR A 101 7.61 -30.40 -8.23
N TRP A 102 7.26 -30.27 -9.51
CA TRP A 102 7.22 -28.98 -10.24
C TRP A 102 6.14 -27.99 -9.75
N LEU A 103 5.40 -28.37 -8.72
CA LEU A 103 4.51 -27.52 -7.92
C LEU A 103 5.19 -27.07 -6.60
N ALA A 104 6.52 -27.19 -6.49
CA ALA A 104 7.28 -26.60 -5.41
C ALA A 104 7.26 -25.06 -5.57
N GLU A 105 6.31 -24.49 -4.85
CA GLU A 105 5.96 -23.11 -4.54
C GLU A 105 7.11 -22.24 -4.00
N GLU A 106 8.39 -22.59 -4.15
CA GLU A 106 9.44 -21.96 -3.34
C GLU A 106 9.95 -20.60 -3.85
N LEU A 107 9.89 -20.34 -5.17
CA LEU A 107 10.13 -19.02 -5.75
C LEU A 107 8.84 -18.49 -6.36
N MET A 108 8.13 -17.65 -5.61
CA MET A 108 6.96 -16.93 -6.11
C MET A 108 7.44 -15.88 -7.12
N VAL A 109 6.76 -15.78 -8.25
CA VAL A 109 6.95 -14.73 -9.27
C VAL A 109 5.60 -14.15 -9.66
N PRO A 110 5.52 -12.93 -10.21
CA PRO A 110 4.27 -12.39 -10.73
C PRO A 110 3.58 -13.37 -11.69
N ASP A 111 2.26 -13.51 -11.59
CA ASP A 111 1.53 -14.54 -12.33
C ASP A 111 1.60 -14.38 -13.84
N TRP A 112 1.68 -13.15 -14.33
CA TRP A 112 1.88 -12.88 -15.74
C TRP A 112 3.25 -13.40 -16.20
N VAL A 113 4.32 -13.19 -15.44
CA VAL A 113 5.66 -13.74 -15.73
C VAL A 113 5.60 -15.26 -15.79
N ARG A 114 5.00 -15.87 -14.77
CA ARG A 114 4.80 -17.33 -14.73
C ARG A 114 4.06 -17.83 -15.97
N THR A 115 3.03 -17.10 -16.39
CA THR A 115 2.21 -17.44 -17.55
C THR A 115 2.99 -17.35 -18.85
N ILE A 116 3.71 -16.25 -19.06
CA ILE A 116 4.56 -16.06 -20.24
C ILE A 116 5.63 -17.15 -20.32
N LEU A 117 6.30 -17.47 -19.20
CA LEU A 117 7.42 -18.40 -19.20
C LEU A 117 7.01 -19.88 -19.23
N LEU A 118 5.92 -20.28 -18.58
CA LEU A 118 5.57 -21.69 -18.38
C LEU A 118 4.46 -22.20 -19.31
N SER A 119 3.75 -21.31 -19.98
CA SER A 119 2.77 -21.74 -20.97
C SER A 119 3.47 -22.26 -22.22
N ARG A 120 2.95 -23.38 -22.74
CA ARG A 120 3.15 -23.84 -24.12
C ARG A 120 2.35 -22.93 -25.03
N TRP A 121 2.97 -21.87 -25.54
CA TRP A 121 2.35 -20.89 -26.43
C TRP A 121 2.20 -21.43 -27.87
N GLU A 122 2.93 -22.49 -28.17
CA GLU A 122 2.91 -23.23 -29.43
C GLU A 122 1.71 -24.19 -29.54
N ALA A 123 0.91 -24.31 -28.47
CA ALA A 123 -0.31 -25.11 -28.46
C ALA A 123 -1.45 -24.41 -29.24
N THR A 124 -2.48 -25.16 -29.64
CA THR A 124 -3.65 -24.56 -30.30
C THR A 124 -4.32 -23.50 -29.40
N PRO A 125 -4.90 -22.42 -29.96
CA PRO A 125 -5.56 -21.37 -29.18
C PRO A 125 -6.64 -21.92 -28.23
N ARG A 126 -7.37 -22.96 -28.67
CA ARG A 126 -8.34 -23.70 -27.84
C ARG A 126 -7.70 -24.31 -26.59
N ALA A 127 -6.60 -25.03 -26.75
CA ALA A 127 -5.90 -25.68 -25.64
C ALA A 127 -5.25 -24.65 -24.71
N LEU A 128 -4.68 -23.59 -25.29
CA LEU A 128 -4.09 -22.48 -24.56
C LEU A 128 -5.12 -21.77 -23.69
N ALA A 129 -6.23 -21.29 -24.27
CA ALA A 129 -7.32 -20.64 -23.53
C ALA A 129 -7.87 -21.53 -22.41
N ARG A 130 -8.06 -22.83 -22.67
CA ARG A 130 -8.53 -23.78 -21.64
C ARG A 130 -7.55 -23.92 -20.48
N ARG A 131 -6.24 -23.94 -20.74
CA ARG A 131 -5.23 -24.05 -19.69
C ARG A 131 -5.11 -22.75 -18.90
N LEU A 132 -5.05 -21.60 -19.58
CA LEU A 132 -4.91 -20.30 -18.92
C LEU A 132 -6.14 -19.97 -18.07
N ALA A 133 -7.35 -20.33 -18.51
CA ALA A 133 -8.57 -20.12 -17.73
C ALA A 133 -8.52 -20.86 -16.37
N LYS A 134 -7.82 -22.00 -16.28
CA LYS A 134 -7.59 -22.70 -15.00
C LYS A 134 -6.56 -22.02 -14.10
N GLN A 135 -5.72 -21.14 -14.65
CA GLN A 135 -4.71 -20.41 -13.89
C GLN A 135 -5.28 -19.13 -13.26
N GLY A 136 -6.39 -18.60 -13.79
CA GLY A 136 -7.10 -17.45 -13.23
C GLY A 136 -7.25 -16.32 -14.24
N ALA A 137 -6.90 -15.11 -13.82
CA ALA A 137 -7.01 -13.89 -14.62
C ALA A 137 -6.04 -13.86 -15.81
N GLU A 138 -5.01 -14.70 -15.80
CA GLU A 138 -3.92 -14.73 -16.79
C GLU A 138 -4.42 -15.15 -18.17
N VAL A 139 -5.61 -15.75 -18.26
CA VAL A 139 -6.31 -15.96 -19.53
C VAL A 139 -6.57 -14.66 -20.30
N LEU A 140 -6.68 -13.52 -19.61
CA LEU A 140 -6.88 -12.21 -20.24
C LEU A 140 -5.64 -11.74 -21.01
N LEU A 141 -4.45 -12.21 -20.66
CA LEU A 141 -3.21 -11.93 -21.40
C LEU A 141 -3.29 -12.44 -22.84
N LEU A 142 -4.09 -13.48 -23.09
CA LEU A 142 -4.25 -14.04 -24.43
C LEU A 142 -4.79 -12.99 -25.41
N ARG A 143 -5.64 -12.06 -24.95
CA ARG A 143 -6.28 -11.04 -25.81
C ARG A 143 -5.28 -10.21 -26.61
N GLY A 144 -4.21 -9.75 -25.95
CA GLY A 144 -3.16 -8.94 -26.59
C GLY A 144 -2.13 -9.77 -27.35
N LEU A 145 -2.26 -11.11 -27.37
CA LEU A 145 -1.34 -12.04 -28.03
C LEU A 145 -2.02 -12.83 -29.15
N LEU A 146 -3.34 -12.70 -29.34
CA LEU A 146 -4.08 -13.45 -30.37
C LEU A 146 -3.56 -13.17 -31.78
N HIS A 147 -3.05 -11.96 -32.05
CA HIS A 147 -2.50 -11.59 -33.36
C HIS A 147 -1.19 -12.32 -33.70
N LEU A 148 -0.50 -12.88 -32.69
CA LEU A 148 0.71 -13.70 -32.87
C LEU A 148 0.39 -15.17 -33.19
N LEU A 149 -0.88 -15.56 -33.10
CA LEU A 149 -1.33 -16.93 -33.34
C LEU A 149 -1.96 -17.06 -34.73
N ASP A 150 -2.04 -18.28 -35.24
CA ASP A 150 -2.71 -18.56 -36.52
C ASP A 150 -4.19 -18.08 -36.47
N PRO A 151 -4.58 -17.14 -37.35
CA PRO A 151 -5.94 -16.58 -37.34
C PRO A 151 -7.02 -17.63 -37.61
N VAL A 152 -6.73 -18.68 -38.38
CA VAL A 152 -7.69 -19.76 -38.67
C VAL A 152 -7.93 -20.59 -37.41
N ALA A 153 -6.86 -20.98 -36.71
CA ALA A 153 -6.97 -21.68 -35.43
C ALA A 153 -7.65 -20.84 -34.33
N VAL A 154 -7.45 -19.51 -34.34
CA VAL A 154 -8.16 -18.59 -33.43
C VAL A 154 -9.66 -18.58 -33.74
N ALA A 155 -10.04 -18.43 -35.01
CA ALA A 155 -11.44 -18.47 -35.42
C ALA A 155 -12.12 -19.80 -35.03
N ALA A 156 -11.44 -20.94 -35.23
CA ALA A 156 -11.93 -22.24 -34.81
C ALA A 156 -12.11 -22.36 -33.29
N ALA A 157 -11.18 -21.82 -32.51
CA ALA A 157 -11.29 -21.82 -31.04
C ALA A 157 -12.46 -20.96 -30.54
N ARG A 158 -12.80 -19.88 -31.24
CA ARG A 158 -13.97 -19.03 -30.95
C ARG A 158 -15.27 -19.75 -31.29
N ALA A 159 -15.33 -20.43 -32.44
CA ALA A 159 -16.49 -21.20 -32.87
C ALA A 159 -16.79 -22.41 -31.97
N ASP A 160 -15.79 -22.92 -31.22
CA ASP A 160 -15.96 -24.01 -30.25
C ASP A 160 -16.65 -23.57 -28.94
N LEU A 161 -16.80 -22.26 -28.70
CA LEU A 161 -17.50 -21.78 -27.51
C LEU A 161 -19.01 -22.04 -27.65
N PRO A 162 -19.71 -22.45 -26.57
CA PRO A 162 -21.15 -22.65 -26.62
C PRO A 162 -21.86 -21.33 -26.90
N ALA A 163 -22.97 -21.38 -27.65
CA ALA A 163 -23.78 -20.21 -27.98
C ALA A 163 -24.28 -19.46 -26.73
N GLU A 164 -24.64 -20.22 -25.69
CA GLU A 164 -24.95 -19.70 -24.37
C GLU A 164 -23.85 -20.11 -23.38
N LEU A 165 -23.23 -19.11 -22.76
CA LEU A 165 -22.18 -19.34 -21.78
C LEU A 165 -22.78 -19.86 -20.47
N PRO A 166 -22.30 -20.98 -19.93
CA PRO A 166 -22.79 -21.52 -18.67
C PRO A 166 -22.40 -20.64 -17.48
N CYS A 167 -23.30 -20.50 -16.51
CA CYS A 167 -23.01 -19.83 -15.24
C CYS A 167 -21.77 -20.43 -14.57
N PRO A 168 -20.76 -19.61 -14.20
CA PRO A 168 -19.48 -20.11 -13.70
C PRO A 168 -19.59 -20.71 -12.30
N VAL A 169 -20.60 -20.31 -11.53
CA VAL A 169 -20.74 -20.64 -10.10
C VAL A 169 -22.08 -21.32 -9.87
N ARG A 170 -22.07 -22.52 -9.29
CA ARG A 170 -23.28 -23.28 -8.95
C ARG A 170 -23.10 -24.03 -7.64
N ARG A 171 -24.21 -24.42 -7.02
CA ARG A 171 -24.18 -25.36 -5.91
C ARG A 171 -23.87 -26.76 -6.42
N ASP A 172 -22.96 -27.45 -5.74
CA ASP A 172 -22.73 -28.87 -5.95
C ASP A 172 -23.88 -29.72 -5.37
N ARG A 173 -23.75 -31.06 -5.47
CA ARG A 173 -24.77 -31.99 -4.95
C ARG A 173 -24.94 -31.90 -3.44
N GLN A 174 -23.96 -31.34 -2.72
CA GLN A 174 -23.97 -31.12 -1.28
C GLN A 174 -24.51 -29.74 -0.90
N GLY A 175 -24.94 -28.93 -1.88
CA GLY A 175 -25.47 -27.59 -1.66
C GLY A 175 -24.40 -26.51 -1.46
N VAL A 176 -23.12 -26.83 -1.66
CA VAL A 176 -21.99 -25.91 -1.47
C VAL A 176 -21.68 -25.18 -2.77
N TRP A 177 -21.48 -23.87 -2.70
CA TRP A 177 -21.08 -23.07 -3.86
C TRP A 177 -19.68 -23.47 -4.37
N ARG A 178 -19.55 -23.69 -5.68
CA ARG A 178 -18.29 -23.99 -6.37
C ARG A 178 -18.18 -23.26 -7.70
N VAL A 179 -16.95 -22.91 -8.09
CA VAL A 179 -16.65 -22.59 -9.49
C VAL A 179 -16.58 -23.91 -10.26
N LEU A 180 -17.55 -24.12 -11.14
CA LEU A 180 -17.65 -25.35 -11.93
C LEU A 180 -17.32 -25.12 -13.40
N ASP A 181 -17.44 -23.88 -13.89
CA ASP A 181 -17.23 -23.58 -15.30
C ASP A 181 -16.39 -22.30 -15.51
N LEU A 182 -15.37 -22.43 -16.35
CA LEU A 182 -14.41 -21.36 -16.68
C LEU A 182 -14.57 -20.89 -18.14
N THR A 183 -15.65 -21.28 -18.81
CA THR A 183 -15.89 -20.98 -20.23
C THR A 183 -16.08 -19.49 -20.47
N ALA A 184 -16.65 -18.75 -19.51
CA ALA A 184 -16.72 -17.29 -19.59
C ALA A 184 -15.34 -16.62 -19.58
N LEU A 185 -14.41 -17.11 -18.74
CA LEU A 185 -13.02 -16.67 -18.71
C LEU A 185 -12.28 -17.02 -20.02
N ARG A 186 -12.54 -18.20 -20.59
CA ARG A 186 -12.04 -18.57 -21.94
C ARG A 186 -12.56 -17.62 -23.02
N ALA A 187 -13.85 -17.32 -23.00
CA ALA A 187 -14.48 -16.41 -23.94
C ALA A 187 -13.89 -14.99 -23.84
N ALA A 188 -13.62 -14.52 -22.61
CA ALA A 188 -12.95 -13.25 -22.38
C ALA A 188 -11.52 -13.25 -22.95
N GLY A 189 -10.72 -14.28 -22.68
CA GLY A 189 -9.36 -14.40 -23.22
C GLY A 189 -9.29 -14.49 -24.74
N LEU A 190 -10.28 -15.11 -25.39
CA LEU A 190 -10.40 -15.20 -26.85
C LEU A 190 -10.99 -13.93 -27.51
N GLY A 191 -11.35 -12.93 -26.71
CA GLY A 191 -11.96 -11.69 -27.19
C GLY A 191 -13.39 -11.86 -27.72
N CYS A 192 -14.15 -12.81 -27.17
CA CYS A 192 -15.52 -13.13 -27.62
C CYS A 192 -16.61 -12.89 -26.56
N LEU A 193 -16.23 -12.43 -25.36
CA LEU A 193 -17.21 -12.09 -24.34
C LEU A 193 -17.71 -10.65 -24.53
N SER A 194 -18.95 -10.48 -24.97
CA SER A 194 -19.57 -9.17 -25.08
C SER A 194 -19.98 -8.62 -23.70
N ALA A 195 -20.07 -7.29 -23.58
CA ALA A 195 -20.49 -6.65 -22.33
C ALA A 195 -21.89 -7.10 -21.87
N THR A 196 -22.83 -7.25 -22.80
CA THR A 196 -24.18 -7.74 -22.51
C THR A 196 -24.18 -9.18 -22.02
N ALA A 197 -23.39 -10.06 -22.64
CA ALA A 197 -23.26 -11.45 -22.21
C ALA A 197 -22.62 -11.55 -20.82
N ALA A 198 -21.59 -10.76 -20.54
CA ALA A 198 -20.95 -10.68 -19.23
C ALA A 198 -21.94 -10.22 -18.15
N ARG A 199 -22.70 -9.14 -18.38
CA ARG A 199 -23.71 -8.65 -17.43
C ARG A 199 -24.76 -9.70 -17.11
N ARG A 200 -25.32 -10.36 -18.14
CA ARG A 200 -26.31 -11.43 -17.97
C ARG A 200 -25.74 -12.57 -17.13
N LEU A 201 -24.54 -13.03 -17.45
CA LEU A 201 -23.88 -14.12 -16.74
C LEU A 201 -23.61 -13.78 -15.27
N LEU A 202 -23.08 -12.59 -15.00
CA LEU A 202 -22.78 -12.15 -13.63
C LEU A 202 -24.05 -11.90 -12.83
N ALA A 203 -25.16 -11.53 -13.46
CA ALA A 203 -26.45 -11.37 -12.81
C ALA A 203 -27.03 -12.70 -12.31
N GLU A 204 -26.68 -13.83 -12.93
CA GLU A 204 -27.11 -15.18 -12.49
C GLU A 204 -26.45 -15.64 -11.19
N ILE A 205 -25.33 -15.00 -10.79
CA ILE A 205 -24.63 -15.33 -9.54
C ILE A 205 -25.36 -14.65 -8.37
N PRO A 206 -25.88 -15.41 -7.38
CA PRO A 206 -26.65 -14.83 -6.30
C PRO A 206 -25.82 -13.97 -5.34
N ASP A 207 -26.52 -13.10 -4.62
CA ASP A 207 -25.95 -12.27 -3.56
C ASP A 207 -25.30 -13.13 -2.48
N GLY A 208 -24.13 -12.72 -2.01
CA GLY A 208 -23.34 -13.45 -1.01
C GLY A 208 -22.79 -14.81 -1.44
N ALA A 209 -23.05 -15.29 -2.67
CA ALA A 209 -22.63 -16.63 -3.11
C ALA A 209 -21.12 -16.85 -3.09
N LEU A 210 -20.32 -15.77 -3.15
CA LEU A 210 -18.86 -15.79 -3.16
C LEU A 210 -18.23 -15.45 -1.79
N ALA A 211 -19.04 -15.27 -0.75
CA ALA A 211 -18.56 -15.02 0.61
C ALA A 211 -18.06 -16.29 1.34
N GLU A 212 -18.40 -17.48 0.81
CA GLU A 212 -18.07 -18.77 1.39
C GLU A 212 -16.54 -18.95 1.55
N PRO A 213 -16.02 -19.25 2.75
CA PRO A 213 -14.57 -19.36 2.99
C PRO A 213 -13.86 -20.40 2.12
N GLN A 214 -14.56 -21.47 1.73
CA GLN A 214 -14.04 -22.51 0.84
C GLN A 214 -13.88 -22.07 -0.63
N LEU A 215 -14.48 -20.95 -1.04
CA LEU A 215 -14.29 -20.36 -2.36
C LEU A 215 -13.07 -19.44 -2.36
N THR A 216 -11.91 -20.02 -2.67
CA THR A 216 -10.68 -19.28 -2.91
C THR A 216 -10.46 -19.05 -4.41
N GLU A 217 -9.73 -17.99 -4.76
CA GLU A 217 -9.33 -17.68 -6.15
C GLU A 217 -10.48 -17.47 -7.15
N VAL A 218 -11.66 -17.07 -6.66
CA VAL A 218 -12.83 -16.73 -7.52
C VAL A 218 -12.84 -15.27 -8.00
N TRP A 219 -11.91 -14.46 -7.50
CA TRP A 219 -11.77 -13.05 -7.83
C TRP A 219 -11.63 -12.73 -9.33
N PRO A 220 -11.08 -13.60 -10.22
CA PRO A 220 -11.04 -13.31 -11.65
C PRO A 220 -12.41 -13.12 -12.29
N LEU A 221 -13.49 -13.66 -11.68
CA LEU A 221 -14.85 -13.46 -12.17
C LEU A 221 -15.26 -11.98 -12.14
N ALA A 222 -14.78 -11.20 -11.18
CA ALA A 222 -15.06 -9.78 -11.13
C ALA A 222 -14.53 -9.05 -12.38
N LEU A 223 -13.39 -9.49 -12.93
CA LEU A 223 -12.77 -8.87 -14.11
C LEU A 223 -13.60 -9.04 -15.40
N LEU A 224 -14.58 -9.94 -15.40
CA LEU A 224 -15.51 -10.09 -16.53
C LEU A 224 -16.49 -8.93 -16.63
N ALA A 225 -16.74 -8.21 -15.53
CA ALA A 225 -17.65 -7.07 -15.55
C ALA A 225 -17.07 -5.94 -16.43
N PRO A 226 -17.87 -5.35 -17.33
CA PRO A 226 -17.37 -4.39 -18.31
C PRO A 226 -16.65 -3.19 -17.73
N THR A 227 -17.22 -2.52 -16.72
CA THR A 227 -16.67 -1.26 -16.19
C THR A 227 -16.07 -1.41 -14.78
N PRO A 228 -15.13 -0.53 -14.37
CA PRO A 228 -14.61 -0.49 -13.00
C PRO A 228 -15.70 -0.49 -11.91
N GLN A 229 -16.77 0.29 -12.11
CA GLN A 229 -17.89 0.38 -11.17
C GLN A 229 -18.67 -0.93 -11.10
N GLU A 230 -18.92 -1.58 -12.25
CA GLU A 230 -19.61 -2.87 -12.29
C GLU A 230 -18.75 -3.98 -11.63
N ARG A 231 -17.42 -3.94 -11.80
CA ARG A 231 -16.48 -4.88 -11.15
C ARG A 231 -16.56 -4.78 -9.62
N VAL A 232 -16.56 -3.56 -9.09
CA VAL A 232 -16.68 -3.30 -7.65
C VAL A 232 -18.08 -3.67 -7.14
N ALA A 233 -19.14 -3.24 -7.82
CA ALA A 233 -20.51 -3.55 -7.44
C ALA A 233 -20.77 -5.07 -7.42
N PHE A 234 -20.26 -5.81 -8.40
CA PHE A 234 -20.30 -7.26 -8.43
C PHE A 234 -19.60 -7.88 -7.22
N ALA A 235 -18.37 -7.43 -6.93
CA ALA A 235 -17.59 -7.96 -5.82
C ALA A 235 -18.31 -7.74 -4.47
N VAL A 236 -18.82 -6.53 -4.24
CA VAL A 236 -19.59 -6.19 -3.03
C VAL A 236 -20.86 -7.04 -2.91
N ARG A 237 -21.70 -7.07 -3.95
CA ARG A 237 -22.98 -7.79 -3.95
C ARG A 237 -22.82 -9.29 -3.67
N THR A 238 -21.82 -9.91 -4.28
CA THR A 238 -21.58 -11.36 -4.16
C THR A 238 -20.74 -11.74 -2.95
N GLY A 239 -20.17 -10.77 -2.21
CA GLY A 239 -19.24 -11.02 -1.11
C GLY A 239 -17.87 -11.54 -1.54
N LEU A 240 -17.44 -11.25 -2.77
CA LEU A 240 -16.17 -11.70 -3.34
C LEU A 240 -14.99 -11.16 -2.54
N ARG A 241 -14.00 -12.01 -2.28
CA ARG A 241 -12.81 -11.67 -1.48
C ARG A 241 -11.54 -11.69 -2.32
N LEU A 242 -10.69 -10.69 -2.10
CA LEU A 242 -9.32 -10.65 -2.64
C LEU A 242 -8.42 -11.40 -1.66
N THR A 243 -8.35 -12.72 -1.77
CA THR A 243 -7.77 -13.59 -0.73
C THR A 243 -6.24 -13.66 -0.76
N THR A 244 -5.59 -13.04 -1.74
CA THR A 244 -4.16 -13.18 -2.02
C THR A 244 -3.57 -11.95 -2.68
N TRP A 245 -2.25 -11.77 -2.55
CA TRP A 245 -1.49 -10.72 -3.23
C TRP A 245 -1.62 -10.79 -4.77
N ARG A 246 -1.88 -11.98 -5.30
CA ARG A 246 -2.05 -12.25 -6.74
C ARG A 246 -3.23 -11.49 -7.34
N ALA A 247 -4.24 -11.20 -6.53
CA ALA A 247 -5.41 -10.45 -6.95
C ALA A 247 -5.17 -8.93 -7.00
N VAL A 248 -4.11 -8.41 -6.34
CA VAL A 248 -3.91 -6.97 -6.15
C VAL A 248 -3.64 -6.26 -7.47
N VAL A 249 -2.66 -6.70 -8.26
CA VAL A 249 -2.31 -6.04 -9.53
C VAL A 249 -3.48 -6.09 -10.53
N PRO A 250 -4.09 -7.25 -10.81
CA PRO A 250 -5.24 -7.32 -11.70
C PRO A 250 -6.40 -6.45 -11.22
N TRP A 251 -6.67 -6.44 -9.92
CA TRP A 251 -7.72 -5.59 -9.34
C TRP A 251 -7.43 -4.11 -9.53
N LEU A 252 -6.22 -3.65 -9.23
CA LEU A 252 -5.82 -2.24 -9.37
C LEU A 252 -5.90 -1.78 -10.83
N VAL A 253 -5.40 -2.59 -11.77
CA VAL A 253 -5.48 -2.28 -13.21
C VAL A 253 -6.94 -2.23 -13.65
N ALA A 254 -7.75 -3.20 -13.23
CA ALA A 254 -9.11 -3.33 -13.70
C ALA A 254 -10.09 -2.35 -13.05
N THR A 255 -9.83 -1.88 -11.83
CA THR A 255 -10.80 -1.04 -11.10
C THR A 255 -10.34 0.39 -10.92
N GLY A 256 -9.05 0.67 -11.14
CA GLY A 256 -8.47 1.98 -10.91
C GLY A 256 -8.82 2.51 -9.52
N GLN A 257 -9.12 3.81 -9.45
CA GLN A 257 -9.46 4.47 -8.19
C GLN A 257 -10.72 3.89 -7.54
N THR A 258 -11.68 3.40 -8.34
CA THR A 258 -12.98 2.90 -7.86
C THR A 258 -12.83 1.69 -6.93
N GLY A 259 -11.82 0.84 -7.14
CA GLY A 259 -11.61 -0.36 -6.32
C GLY A 259 -10.70 -0.18 -5.11
N LEU A 260 -10.14 1.01 -4.86
CA LEU A 260 -9.19 1.23 -3.75
C LEU A 260 -9.83 1.02 -2.37
N ALA A 261 -11.06 1.51 -2.18
CA ALA A 261 -11.75 1.36 -0.89
C ALA A 261 -11.93 -0.12 -0.53
N LEU A 262 -12.48 -0.92 -1.46
CA LEU A 262 -12.65 -2.36 -1.26
C LEU A 262 -11.31 -3.07 -1.08
N LEU A 263 -10.25 -2.68 -1.81
CA LEU A 263 -8.92 -3.24 -1.59
C LEU A 263 -8.41 -2.97 -0.16
N GLY A 264 -8.57 -1.73 0.33
CA GLY A 264 -8.21 -1.35 1.70
C GLY A 264 -8.95 -2.16 2.76
N GLU A 265 -10.27 -2.33 2.59
CA GLU A 265 -11.10 -3.18 3.46
C GLU A 265 -10.62 -4.63 3.47
N GLN A 266 -10.32 -5.20 2.30
CA GLN A 266 -9.84 -6.59 2.18
C GLN A 266 -8.45 -6.76 2.80
N ILE A 267 -7.54 -5.77 2.67
CA ILE A 267 -6.25 -5.77 3.36
C ILE A 267 -6.44 -5.73 4.88
N ALA A 268 -7.35 -4.87 5.38
CA ALA A 268 -7.62 -4.75 6.80
C ALA A 268 -8.25 -6.02 7.41
N ALA A 269 -9.06 -6.74 6.63
CA ALA A 269 -9.72 -7.99 7.04
C ALA A 269 -8.87 -9.25 6.84
N ALA A 270 -7.76 -9.18 6.10
CA ALA A 270 -6.91 -10.34 5.81
C ALA A 270 -6.02 -10.73 7.00
N ALA A 271 -5.59 -12.01 7.02
CA ALA A 271 -4.63 -12.48 8.00
C ALA A 271 -3.30 -11.71 7.89
N PRO A 272 -2.56 -11.44 8.99
CA PRO A 272 -1.44 -10.49 8.99
C PRO A 272 -0.38 -10.70 7.89
N PRO A 273 0.10 -11.93 7.59
CA PRO A 273 1.10 -12.13 6.54
C PRO A 273 0.56 -11.86 5.13
N ILE A 274 -0.73 -12.18 4.89
CA ILE A 274 -1.42 -11.94 3.63
C ILE A 274 -1.66 -10.44 3.45
N ALA A 275 -2.22 -9.77 4.48
CA ALA A 275 -2.45 -8.34 4.51
C ALA A 275 -1.16 -7.55 4.22
N HIS A 276 -0.04 -7.97 4.83
CA HIS A 276 1.26 -7.34 4.62
C HIS A 276 1.73 -7.44 3.18
N THR A 277 1.54 -8.61 2.56
CA THR A 277 1.98 -8.84 1.19
C THR A 277 1.09 -8.10 0.20
N MET A 278 -0.22 -8.11 0.41
CA MET A 278 -1.15 -7.32 -0.39
C MET A 278 -0.83 -5.82 -0.33
N ALA A 279 -0.58 -5.27 0.86
CA ALA A 279 -0.19 -3.89 1.05
C ALA A 279 1.15 -3.55 0.37
N ARG A 280 2.14 -4.46 0.46
CA ARG A 280 3.43 -4.30 -0.24
C ARG A 280 3.27 -4.34 -1.76
N THR A 281 2.46 -5.25 -2.28
CA THR A 281 2.16 -5.32 -3.72
C THR A 281 1.48 -4.05 -4.19
N ALA A 282 0.50 -3.53 -3.45
CA ALA A 282 -0.14 -2.25 -3.77
C ALA A 282 0.86 -1.08 -3.75
N ALA A 283 1.71 -1.02 -2.72
CA ALA A 283 2.75 0.01 -2.58
C ALA A 283 3.81 -0.01 -3.69
N ALA A 284 4.06 -1.18 -4.29
CA ALA A 284 4.99 -1.32 -5.40
C ALA A 284 4.40 -0.85 -6.74
N MET A 285 3.07 -0.84 -6.88
CA MET A 285 2.39 -0.52 -8.14
C MET A 285 1.84 0.91 -8.18
N LEU A 286 1.49 1.48 -7.03
CA LEU A 286 0.84 2.78 -6.92
C LEU A 286 1.86 3.88 -6.66
N HIS A 287 1.85 4.95 -7.46
CA HIS A 287 2.79 6.08 -7.30
C HIS A 287 2.15 7.47 -7.44
N GLY A 288 0.86 7.55 -7.79
CA GLY A 288 0.15 8.80 -8.06
C GLY A 288 -0.67 9.32 -6.88
N PRO A 289 -1.19 10.56 -6.98
CA PRO A 289 -1.96 11.22 -5.91
C PRO A 289 -3.22 10.44 -5.49
N ALA A 290 -3.92 9.79 -6.43
CA ALA A 290 -5.15 9.07 -6.14
C ALA A 290 -4.95 7.84 -5.24
N ALA A 291 -3.71 7.36 -5.09
CA ALA A 291 -3.37 6.24 -4.22
C ALA A 291 -3.21 6.65 -2.75
N ALA A 292 -2.98 7.93 -2.47
CA ALA A 292 -2.70 8.41 -1.13
C ALA A 292 -3.78 8.09 -0.09
N PRO A 293 -5.10 8.19 -0.38
CA PRO A 293 -6.15 7.83 0.57
C PRO A 293 -6.00 6.40 1.12
N LEU A 294 -5.71 5.42 0.24
CA LEU A 294 -5.48 4.03 0.66
C LEU A 294 -4.38 3.93 1.70
N PHE A 295 -3.22 4.57 1.47
CA PHE A 295 -2.10 4.48 2.40
C PHE A 295 -2.33 5.29 3.68
N LEU A 296 -3.04 6.42 3.61
CA LEU A 296 -3.45 7.17 4.79
C LEU A 296 -4.36 6.33 5.70
N ASP A 297 -5.28 5.57 5.13
CA ASP A 297 -6.17 4.66 5.88
C ASP A 297 -5.40 3.46 6.45
N LEU A 298 -4.45 2.91 5.68
CA LEU A 298 -3.61 1.79 6.13
C LEU A 298 -2.73 2.12 7.34
N LEU A 299 -2.45 3.40 7.63
CA LEU A 299 -1.75 3.82 8.86
C LEU A 299 -2.49 3.42 10.14
N ALA A 300 -3.81 3.27 10.09
CA ALA A 300 -4.62 2.85 11.23
C ALA A 300 -4.65 1.32 11.44
N THR A 301 -4.02 0.56 10.54
CA THR A 301 -4.04 -0.91 10.53
C THR A 301 -2.69 -1.50 10.96
N GLY A 302 -2.59 -2.83 10.98
CA GLY A 302 -1.31 -3.53 11.13
C GLY A 302 -0.28 -3.25 10.01
N GLN A 303 -0.69 -2.57 8.93
CA GLN A 303 0.15 -2.25 7.78
C GLN A 303 0.75 -0.83 7.81
N ALA A 304 0.67 -0.14 8.96
CA ALA A 304 1.26 1.19 9.14
C ALA A 304 2.73 1.31 8.68
N PRO A 305 3.62 0.31 8.88
CA PRO A 305 5.00 0.41 8.39
C PRO A 305 5.12 0.46 6.85
N VAL A 306 4.23 -0.22 6.12
CA VAL A 306 4.21 -0.19 4.65
C VAL A 306 3.68 1.16 4.18
N ALA A 307 2.57 1.61 4.77
CA ALA A 307 1.97 2.91 4.48
C ALA A 307 2.92 4.08 4.77
N ASP A 308 3.60 4.09 5.92
CA ASP A 308 4.52 5.16 6.31
C ASP A 308 5.69 5.28 5.33
N ARG A 309 6.27 4.16 4.89
CA ARG A 309 7.31 4.15 3.86
C ARG A 309 6.81 4.73 2.55
N TRP A 310 5.62 4.32 2.11
CA TRP A 310 5.03 4.81 0.88
C TRP A 310 4.76 6.32 0.94
N LEU A 311 4.09 6.80 2.00
CA LEU A 311 3.74 8.21 2.20
C LEU A 311 4.98 9.11 2.36
N THR A 312 6.07 8.56 2.89
CA THR A 312 7.36 9.26 2.97
C THR A 312 8.01 9.37 1.60
N ALA A 313 8.04 8.29 0.82
CA ALA A 313 8.64 8.26 -0.52
C ALA A 313 7.83 9.08 -1.55
N HIS A 314 6.53 9.23 -1.34
CA HIS A 314 5.59 9.91 -2.25
C HIS A 314 4.99 11.17 -1.63
N ALA A 315 5.69 11.81 -0.68
CA ALA A 315 5.16 12.96 0.06
C ALA A 315 4.67 14.10 -0.85
N THR A 316 5.33 14.32 -1.99
CA THR A 316 4.92 15.30 -3.01
C THR A 316 3.54 15.01 -3.61
N GLN A 317 3.21 13.73 -3.82
CA GLN A 317 1.93 13.31 -4.38
C GLN A 317 0.76 13.64 -3.45
N LEU A 318 1.03 13.77 -2.14
CA LEU A 318 0.02 14.16 -1.15
C LEU A 318 -0.52 15.56 -1.38
N ILE A 319 0.23 16.44 -2.06
CA ILE A 319 -0.24 17.80 -2.33
C ILE A 319 -1.51 17.76 -3.19
N ALA A 320 -1.54 16.90 -4.23
CA ALA A 320 -2.67 16.78 -5.16
C ALA A 320 -3.65 15.65 -4.77
N ALA A 321 -3.49 15.03 -3.61
CA ALA A 321 -4.26 13.85 -3.23
C ALA A 321 -5.75 14.17 -2.96
N PRO A 322 -6.69 13.32 -3.41
CA PRO A 322 -8.11 13.46 -3.13
C PRO A 322 -8.45 12.91 -1.75
N VAL A 323 -8.15 13.69 -0.70
CA VAL A 323 -8.32 13.27 0.70
C VAL A 323 -9.53 13.91 1.37
N ASP A 324 -10.11 13.20 2.34
CA ASP A 324 -11.08 13.78 3.27
C ASP A 324 -10.40 14.60 4.40
N THR A 325 -11.21 15.20 5.28
CA THR A 325 -10.72 16.03 6.39
C THR A 325 -9.85 15.25 7.40
N THR A 326 -10.18 13.99 7.66
CA THR A 326 -9.44 13.13 8.59
C THR A 326 -8.08 12.77 8.01
N GLN A 327 -8.08 12.33 6.75
CA GLN A 327 -6.90 12.00 5.97
C GLN A 327 -5.99 13.21 5.77
N ALA A 328 -6.55 14.40 5.50
CA ALA A 328 -5.81 15.65 5.35
C ALA A 328 -5.01 16.00 6.61
N ALA A 329 -5.62 15.84 7.80
CA ALA A 329 -4.95 16.09 9.07
C ALA A 329 -3.76 15.15 9.29
N VAL A 330 -3.88 13.89 8.88
CA VAL A 330 -2.79 12.91 8.90
C VAL A 330 -1.73 13.26 7.87
N ALA A 331 -2.11 13.58 6.64
CA ALA A 331 -1.20 13.93 5.53
C ALA A 331 -0.28 15.11 5.86
N ALA A 332 -0.75 16.07 6.66
CA ALA A 332 0.05 17.23 7.09
C ALA A 332 1.41 16.85 7.72
N ARG A 333 1.52 15.69 8.39
CA ARG A 333 2.79 15.21 8.97
C ARG A 333 3.85 14.93 7.90
N TYR A 334 3.42 14.48 6.72
CA TYR A 334 4.30 14.16 5.60
C TYR A 334 4.64 15.42 4.81
N LEU A 335 3.65 16.28 4.57
CA LEU A 335 3.82 17.57 3.88
C LEU A 335 4.82 18.49 4.58
N ARG A 336 4.92 18.46 5.92
CA ARG A 336 5.93 19.22 6.68
C ARG A 336 7.39 18.87 6.35
N GLN A 337 7.64 17.68 5.79
CA GLN A 337 8.99 17.25 5.41
C GLN A 337 9.40 17.80 4.04
N LEU A 338 8.46 18.31 3.24
CA LEU A 338 8.75 18.83 1.91
C LEU A 338 9.47 20.19 1.99
N PRO A 339 10.37 20.48 1.03
CA PRO A 339 10.91 21.82 0.86
C PRO A 339 9.81 22.88 0.73
N LEU A 340 10.01 24.03 1.38
CA LEU A 340 9.01 25.12 1.35
C LEU A 340 8.69 25.58 -0.07
N ALA A 341 9.70 25.64 -0.94
CA ALA A 341 9.54 26.03 -2.34
C ALA A 341 8.61 25.07 -3.11
N GLU A 342 8.65 23.78 -2.79
CA GLU A 342 7.80 22.75 -3.41
C GLU A 342 6.34 22.90 -2.96
N LEU A 343 6.12 23.08 -1.66
CA LEU A 343 4.79 23.37 -1.12
C LEU A 343 4.20 24.65 -1.72
N GLN A 344 5.00 25.70 -1.89
CA GLN A 344 4.57 26.96 -2.51
C GLN A 344 4.21 26.78 -3.99
N THR A 345 5.06 26.08 -4.74
CA THR A 345 4.88 25.85 -6.18
C THR A 345 3.61 25.04 -6.46
N HIS A 346 3.36 24.00 -5.67
CA HIS A 346 2.25 23.07 -5.92
C HIS A 346 1.00 23.35 -5.10
N ARG A 347 0.99 24.39 -4.25
CA ARG A 347 -0.13 24.79 -3.38
C ARG A 347 -1.48 24.84 -4.11
N ALA A 348 -1.51 25.35 -5.34
CA ALA A 348 -2.74 25.51 -6.12
C ALA A 348 -3.39 24.17 -6.51
N GLN A 349 -2.63 23.08 -6.52
CA GLN A 349 -3.09 21.73 -6.85
C GLN A 349 -3.81 21.06 -5.66
N ALA A 350 -3.70 21.63 -4.46
CA ALA A 350 -4.26 21.04 -3.27
C ALA A 350 -5.79 21.11 -3.22
N CYS A 351 -6.39 20.00 -2.80
CA CYS A 351 -7.81 19.94 -2.51
C CYS A 351 -8.19 20.93 -1.39
N PRO A 352 -9.47 21.33 -1.28
CA PRO A 352 -9.93 22.27 -0.26
C PRO A 352 -9.57 21.89 1.18
N GLN A 353 -9.50 20.59 1.49
CA GLN A 353 -9.18 20.06 2.81
C GLN A 353 -7.69 20.21 3.17
N LEU A 354 -6.80 20.10 2.18
CA LEU A 354 -5.35 20.20 2.37
C LEU A 354 -4.83 21.64 2.33
N ARG A 355 -5.45 22.50 1.53
CA ARG A 355 -4.96 23.87 1.30
C ARG A 355 -4.73 24.67 2.58
N PRO A 356 -5.66 24.72 3.55
CA PRO A 356 -5.43 25.45 4.82
C PRO A 356 -4.27 24.85 5.64
N LEU A 357 -4.04 23.54 5.55
CA LEU A 357 -2.95 22.88 6.24
C LEU A 357 -1.60 23.21 5.61
N ILE A 358 -1.52 23.22 4.28
CA ILE A 358 -0.33 23.68 3.53
C ILE A 358 -0.04 25.15 3.86
N ASP A 359 -1.07 26.00 3.86
CA ASP A 359 -0.95 27.43 4.19
C ASP A 359 -0.43 27.62 5.62
N GLY A 360 -0.95 26.85 6.57
CA GLY A 360 -0.48 26.85 7.95
C GLY A 360 0.98 26.39 8.07
N ILE A 361 1.40 25.39 7.29
CA ILE A 361 2.80 24.94 7.25
C ILE A 361 3.71 26.04 6.69
N ILE A 362 3.32 26.65 5.56
CA ILE A 362 4.07 27.74 4.92
C ILE A 362 4.18 28.95 5.87
N GLY A 363 3.06 29.38 6.46
CA GLY A 363 3.03 30.51 7.38
C GLY A 363 3.86 30.26 8.64
N ALA A 364 3.76 29.05 9.23
CA ALA A 364 4.59 28.70 10.37
C ALA A 364 6.09 28.69 10.03
N ALA A 365 6.47 28.27 8.83
CA ALA A 365 7.88 28.24 8.40
C ALA A 365 8.50 29.64 8.30
N GLN A 366 7.68 30.68 8.05
CA GLN A 366 8.10 32.08 7.96
C GLN A 366 8.27 32.77 9.32
N LEU A 367 7.80 32.15 10.42
CA LEU A 367 7.97 32.71 11.75
C LEU A 367 9.44 32.65 12.21
N PRO A 368 9.90 33.66 12.97
CA PRO A 368 11.24 33.66 13.57
C PRO A 368 11.39 32.50 14.54
N HIS A 369 12.62 32.00 14.68
CA HIS A 369 12.93 30.94 15.64
C HIS A 369 13.02 31.51 17.05
N LEU A 370 12.61 30.71 18.05
CA LEU A 370 12.86 31.01 19.45
C LEU A 370 14.36 31.01 19.71
N ASP A 371 14.88 32.11 20.23
CA ASP A 371 16.27 32.16 20.69
C ASP A 371 16.41 31.32 21.98
N ALA A 372 17.32 30.35 21.98
CA ALA A 372 17.62 29.53 23.16
C ALA A 372 18.15 30.35 24.34
N ALA A 373 18.69 31.55 24.09
CA ALA A 373 19.11 32.49 25.14
C ALA A 373 17.94 33.22 25.81
N THR A 374 16.70 33.02 25.35
CA THR A 374 15.50 33.59 25.98
C THR A 374 15.48 33.21 27.46
N SER A 375 15.27 34.20 28.33
CA SER A 375 15.47 34.08 29.78
C SER A 375 14.65 32.95 30.40
N TRP A 376 13.36 32.84 30.07
CA TRP A 376 12.51 31.78 30.60
C TRP A 376 12.92 30.38 30.10
N TRP A 377 13.39 30.27 28.85
CA TRP A 377 13.79 28.99 28.25
C TRP A 377 15.06 28.47 28.94
N SER A 378 16.10 29.30 28.98
CA SER A 378 17.38 28.97 29.60
C SER A 378 17.24 28.63 31.09
N GLN A 379 16.44 29.39 31.84
CA GLN A 379 16.13 29.11 33.25
C GLN A 379 15.40 27.78 33.43
N ALA A 380 14.33 27.53 32.66
CA ALA A 380 13.53 26.31 32.78
C ALA A 380 14.29 25.05 32.32
N GLN A 381 15.21 25.20 31.36
CA GLN A 381 16.12 24.14 30.93
C GLN A 381 17.19 23.84 32.01
N ALA A 382 17.75 24.87 32.65
CA ALA A 382 18.79 24.71 33.67
C ALA A 382 18.24 24.18 35.01
N ALA A 383 16.97 24.42 35.31
CA ALA A 383 16.32 24.04 36.58
C ALA A 383 16.38 22.53 36.89
N LYS A 384 16.45 21.68 35.88
CA LYS A 384 16.56 20.23 36.04
C LYS A 384 17.42 19.63 34.95
N ARG A 385 18.33 18.72 35.31
CA ARG A 385 19.26 18.11 34.35
C ARG A 385 18.52 17.21 33.34
N LEU A 386 18.64 17.53 32.05
CA LEU A 386 18.22 16.65 30.96
C LEU A 386 19.17 15.45 30.89
N ARG A 387 18.59 14.25 31.00
CA ARG A 387 19.34 12.99 30.81
C ARG A 387 19.36 12.62 29.33
N HIS A 388 20.32 11.79 28.94
CA HIS A 388 20.31 11.18 27.63
C HIS A 388 19.11 10.22 27.53
N VAL A 389 18.29 10.37 26.49
CA VAL A 389 17.11 9.55 26.21
C VAL A 389 17.25 9.02 24.80
N ALA A 390 16.79 7.79 24.55
CA ALA A 390 16.68 7.26 23.20
C ALA A 390 15.88 8.24 22.32
N PRO A 391 16.33 8.50 21.08
CA PRO A 391 15.61 9.37 20.17
C PRO A 391 14.21 8.81 19.88
N VAL A 392 13.30 9.72 19.51
CA VAL A 392 11.99 9.35 18.99
C VAL A 392 12.15 8.54 17.68
N PRO A 393 11.29 7.54 17.41
CA PRO A 393 11.43 6.65 16.26
C PRO A 393 10.91 7.26 14.94
N PHE A 394 10.82 8.59 14.86
CA PHE A 394 10.30 9.33 13.72
C PHE A 394 10.97 10.72 13.63
N PRO A 395 11.02 11.35 12.45
CA PRO A 395 11.54 12.71 12.30
C PRO A 395 10.70 13.73 13.09
N PRO A 396 11.29 14.56 13.97
CA PRO A 396 10.54 15.55 14.76
C PRO A 396 9.82 16.59 13.91
N VAL A 397 10.30 16.87 12.70
CA VAL A 397 9.66 17.79 11.74
C VAL A 397 8.24 17.35 11.35
N ARG A 398 7.90 16.07 11.54
CA ARG A 398 6.53 15.57 11.34
C ARG A 398 5.54 16.12 12.37
N LEU A 399 6.02 16.56 13.54
CA LEU A 399 5.17 17.14 14.58
C LEU A 399 4.68 18.53 14.17
N PRO A 400 3.52 18.99 14.69
CA PRO A 400 3.04 20.34 14.43
C PRO A 400 4.04 21.34 15.03
N PRO A 401 4.33 22.46 14.33
CA PRO A 401 5.21 23.49 14.87
C PRO A 401 4.61 24.05 16.17
N LEU A 402 5.48 24.22 17.17
CA LEU A 402 5.12 24.88 18.42
C LEU A 402 5.53 26.34 18.32
N VAL A 403 4.55 27.23 18.44
CA VAL A 403 4.74 28.69 18.40
C VAL A 403 4.49 29.25 19.79
N VAL A 404 5.52 29.86 20.38
CA VAL A 404 5.54 30.45 21.71
C VAL A 404 5.88 31.93 21.55
N ASP A 405 5.03 32.82 22.07
CA ASP A 405 5.25 34.27 22.00
C ASP A 405 5.55 34.79 20.58
N GLY A 406 4.89 34.21 19.56
CA GLY A 406 5.09 34.55 18.14
C GLY A 406 6.34 33.95 17.48
N GLN A 407 7.15 33.19 18.23
CA GLN A 407 8.37 32.54 17.75
C GLN A 407 8.20 31.02 17.70
N ARG A 408 8.71 30.37 16.66
CA ARG A 408 8.63 28.91 16.53
C ARG A 408 9.81 28.22 17.18
N LEU A 409 9.59 27.08 17.82
CA LEU A 409 10.70 26.22 18.22
C LEU A 409 11.41 25.65 16.99
N ALA A 410 12.72 25.86 16.88
CA ALA A 410 13.51 25.20 15.85
C ALA A 410 13.82 23.74 16.23
N ALA A 411 14.49 23.02 15.34
CA ALA A 411 14.76 21.59 15.54
C ALA A 411 15.54 21.29 16.84
N PRO A 412 16.58 22.06 17.23
CA PRO A 412 17.31 21.84 18.49
C PRO A 412 16.43 22.03 19.73
N GLU A 413 15.60 23.07 19.76
CA GLU A 413 14.71 23.40 20.87
C GLU A 413 13.61 22.34 20.99
N LEU A 414 13.05 21.90 19.86
CA LEU A 414 12.07 20.81 19.83
C LEU A 414 12.67 19.50 20.36
N GLN A 415 13.91 19.16 19.97
CA GLN A 415 14.61 18.00 20.49
C GLN A 415 14.84 18.10 22.01
N THR A 416 15.17 19.28 22.49
CA THR A 416 15.34 19.57 23.92
C THR A 416 14.02 19.36 24.68
N LEU A 417 12.90 19.84 24.15
CA LEU A 417 11.57 19.62 24.71
C LEU A 417 11.17 18.13 24.73
N LEU A 418 11.45 17.38 23.66
CA LEU A 418 11.18 15.94 23.59
C LEU A 418 11.97 15.16 24.66
N ARG A 419 13.24 15.53 24.90
CA ARG A 419 14.03 14.96 26.00
C ARG A 419 13.43 15.30 27.36
N ALA A 420 12.98 16.54 27.56
CA ALA A 420 12.35 16.98 28.79
C ALA A 420 11.06 16.19 29.11
N LEU A 421 10.21 15.95 28.09
CA LEU A 421 9.00 15.13 28.20
C LEU A 421 9.31 13.69 28.63
N ALA A 422 10.34 13.09 28.02
CA ALA A 422 10.74 11.74 28.35
C ALA A 422 11.27 11.63 29.79
N VAL A 423 12.10 12.58 30.24
CA VAL A 423 12.61 12.65 31.62
C VAL A 423 11.46 12.78 32.63
N GLY A 424 10.43 13.59 32.32
CA GLY A 424 9.25 13.74 33.17
C GLY A 424 8.36 12.50 33.24
N ALA A 425 8.44 11.60 32.25
CA ALA A 425 7.64 10.38 32.16
C ALA A 425 8.34 9.10 32.64
N CYS A 426 9.66 9.13 32.84
CA CYS A 426 10.39 7.98 33.37
C CYS A 426 9.98 7.66 34.82
N PRO A 427 9.74 6.38 35.17
CA PRO A 427 9.59 5.99 36.56
C PRO A 427 10.90 6.25 37.34
N PRO A 428 10.83 6.52 38.66
CA PRO A 428 12.02 6.65 39.49
C PRO A 428 12.85 5.35 39.46
N PRO A 429 14.18 5.43 39.66
CA PRO A 429 15.06 4.27 39.63
C PRO A 429 14.65 3.20 40.66
N PRO A 430 14.90 1.91 40.38
CA PRO A 430 14.63 0.83 41.32
C PRO A 430 15.46 1.04 42.61
N GLY A 431 14.78 1.09 43.76
CA GLY A 431 15.41 1.29 45.08
C GLY A 431 14.80 2.40 45.93
N THR A 432 13.98 3.30 45.37
CA THR A 432 13.22 4.29 46.15
C THR A 432 11.89 3.68 46.62
N CYS A 433 11.86 3.18 47.85
CA CYS A 433 10.64 2.75 48.53
C CYS A 433 9.93 3.95 49.17
N THR A 434 8.64 4.13 48.90
CA THR A 434 7.52 4.41 49.84
C THR A 434 6.39 5.11 49.09
N GLU A 435 5.22 4.45 49.03
CA GLU A 435 3.81 4.93 48.89
C GLU A 435 3.43 6.08 47.93
N THR A 436 4.37 6.73 47.26
CA THR A 436 4.22 7.82 46.27
C THR A 436 4.48 7.31 44.85
N ARG A 437 4.26 6.01 44.59
CA ARG A 437 4.51 5.36 43.29
C ARG A 437 3.73 5.98 42.12
N TRP A 438 2.65 6.72 42.41
CA TRP A 438 1.81 7.44 41.45
C TRP A 438 1.77 8.97 41.70
N ALA A 439 2.41 9.47 42.77
CA ALA A 439 2.15 10.81 43.29
C ALA A 439 3.01 11.94 42.67
N ALA A 440 4.07 11.65 41.91
CA ALA A 440 4.88 12.73 41.32
C ALA A 440 5.67 12.30 40.07
N GLN A 441 4.99 11.93 38.97
CA GLN A 441 5.53 12.28 37.66
C GLN A 441 5.41 13.80 37.52
N GLN A 442 6.31 14.53 38.15
CA GLN A 442 6.38 15.98 38.00
C GLN A 442 6.94 16.28 36.60
N PRO A 443 6.22 17.08 35.79
CA PRO A 443 6.72 17.52 34.51
C PRO A 443 8.10 18.17 34.67
N HIS A 444 8.91 18.11 33.63
CA HIS A 444 10.13 18.90 33.62
C HIS A 444 9.76 20.39 33.60
N PRO A 445 10.44 21.29 34.33
CA PRO A 445 10.10 22.73 34.34
C PRO A 445 10.00 23.35 32.95
N LEU A 446 10.89 22.96 32.03
CA LEU A 446 10.80 23.32 30.61
C LEU A 446 9.46 22.94 29.94
N VAL A 447 8.90 21.77 30.25
CA VAL A 447 7.60 21.32 29.70
C VAL A 447 6.47 22.20 30.23
N GLU A 448 6.51 22.58 31.50
CA GLU A 448 5.51 23.46 32.12
C GLU A 448 5.59 24.87 31.51
N ALA A 449 6.79 25.45 31.43
CA ALA A 449 7.00 26.79 30.89
C ALA A 449 6.55 26.90 29.41
N VAL A 450 6.79 25.86 28.61
CA VAL A 450 6.28 25.77 27.23
C VAL A 450 4.76 25.57 27.24
N ALA A 451 4.22 24.70 28.08
CA ALA A 451 2.78 24.45 28.15
C ALA A 451 2.01 25.73 28.53
N GLU A 452 2.47 26.51 29.49
CA GLU A 452 1.84 27.77 29.92
C GLU A 452 1.66 28.77 28.77
N ARG A 453 2.60 28.82 27.84
CA ARG A 453 2.62 29.78 26.73
C ARG A 453 1.92 29.28 25.45
N LEU A 454 1.64 27.98 25.36
CA LEU A 454 0.92 27.41 24.22
C LEU A 454 -0.59 27.50 24.41
N SER A 455 -1.34 27.69 23.32
CA SER A 455 -2.80 27.54 23.37
C SER A 455 -3.21 26.09 23.69
N PRO A 456 -4.37 25.86 24.35
CA PRO A 456 -4.87 24.50 24.60
C PRO A 456 -5.00 23.64 23.34
N ALA A 457 -5.33 24.26 22.20
CA ALA A 457 -5.42 23.61 20.91
C ALA A 457 -4.04 23.15 20.39
N ALA A 458 -3.02 24.01 20.49
CA ALA A 458 -1.65 23.67 20.09
C ALA A 458 -1.09 22.51 20.93
N ARG A 459 -1.29 22.56 22.25
CA ARG A 459 -0.90 21.48 23.18
C ARG A 459 -1.56 20.15 22.80
N SER A 460 -2.87 20.18 22.57
CA SER A 460 -3.65 18.98 22.23
C SER A 460 -3.29 18.41 20.85
N SER A 461 -3.05 19.28 19.86
CA SER A 461 -2.61 18.88 18.52
C SER A 461 -1.25 18.19 18.57
N PHE A 462 -0.27 18.83 19.20
CA PHE A 462 1.08 18.28 19.36
C PHE A 462 1.08 16.95 20.12
N ALA A 463 0.35 16.88 21.24
CA ALA A 463 0.24 15.67 22.04
C ALA A 463 -0.38 14.49 21.26
N ARG A 464 -1.45 14.73 20.49
CA ARG A 464 -2.07 13.69 19.65
C ARG A 464 -1.12 13.20 18.57
N GLU A 465 -0.45 14.12 17.88
CA GLU A 465 0.48 13.79 16.80
C GLU A 465 1.69 13.01 17.32
N LEU A 466 2.20 13.36 18.51
CA LEU A 466 3.30 12.64 19.16
C LEU A 466 2.95 11.16 19.41
N VAL A 467 1.73 10.88 19.90
CA VAL A 467 1.23 9.51 20.09
C VAL A 467 1.04 8.80 18.76
N ALA A 468 0.43 9.48 17.78
CA ALA A 468 0.14 8.89 16.48
C ALA A 468 1.42 8.46 15.76
N GLN A 469 2.49 9.28 15.79
CA GLN A 469 3.79 8.93 15.20
C GLN A 469 4.44 7.73 15.90
N TRP A 470 4.32 7.62 17.23
CA TRP A 470 4.78 6.45 17.97
C TRP A 470 4.02 5.17 17.60
N GLN A 471 2.71 5.27 17.37
CA GLN A 471 1.89 4.14 16.93
C GLN A 471 2.28 3.67 15.53
N VAL A 472 2.49 4.60 14.59
CA VAL A 472 2.94 4.30 13.22
C VAL A 472 4.31 3.62 13.22
N ALA A 473 5.20 4.02 14.13
CA ALA A 473 6.52 3.40 14.32
C ALA A 473 6.47 2.00 14.97
N GLY A 474 5.30 1.40 15.17
CA GLY A 474 5.15 0.07 15.76
C GLY A 474 5.25 0.02 17.29
N ARG A 475 5.04 1.17 17.95
CA ARG A 475 5.07 1.31 19.42
C ARG A 475 6.33 0.72 20.09
N PRO A 476 7.55 1.13 19.71
CA PRO A 476 8.75 0.54 20.27
C PRO A 476 8.80 0.68 21.81
N ALA A 477 9.05 -0.43 22.51
CA ALA A 477 8.96 -0.49 23.97
C ALA A 477 9.94 0.46 24.69
N LYS A 478 11.14 0.67 24.10
CA LYS A 478 12.16 1.60 24.63
C LYS A 478 11.68 3.06 24.69
N GLN A 479 10.62 3.39 23.95
CA GLN A 479 9.99 4.71 23.93
C GLN A 479 8.55 4.68 24.49
N GLY A 480 8.23 3.73 25.37
CA GLY A 480 6.89 3.62 25.99
C GLY A 480 6.43 4.88 26.74
N TRP A 481 7.35 5.78 27.10
CA TRP A 481 7.05 7.10 27.65
C TRP A 481 6.17 7.97 26.71
N LEU A 482 6.22 7.73 25.39
CA LEU A 482 5.40 8.45 24.40
C LEU A 482 3.89 8.18 24.58
N ALA A 483 3.50 7.11 25.29
CA ALA A 483 2.10 6.85 25.62
C ALA A 483 1.55 7.77 26.72
N SER A 484 2.40 8.23 27.65
CA SER A 484 2.00 8.92 28.88
C SER A 484 2.48 10.36 28.96
N ALA A 485 3.69 10.66 28.46
CA ALA A 485 4.28 11.99 28.47
C ALA A 485 3.44 13.09 27.80
N PRO A 486 2.69 12.84 26.71
CA PRO A 486 1.81 13.86 26.14
C PRO A 486 0.77 14.43 27.12
N ARG A 487 0.44 13.71 28.20
CA ARG A 487 -0.46 14.21 29.25
C ARG A 487 0.15 15.38 30.02
N GLN A 488 1.48 15.49 30.09
CA GLN A 488 2.17 16.60 30.76
C GLN A 488 1.94 17.94 30.05
N LEU A 489 1.64 17.92 28.75
CA LEU A 489 1.30 19.13 27.97
C LEU A 489 -0.18 19.51 28.09
N ARG A 490 -1.04 18.60 28.56
CA ARG A 490 -2.46 18.89 28.80
C ARG A 490 -2.57 19.46 30.21
N ALA A 491 -3.04 20.71 30.34
CA ALA A 491 -3.18 21.34 31.64
C ALA A 491 -3.95 20.44 32.61
N ARG A 492 -3.49 20.36 33.87
CA ARG A 492 -4.36 19.87 34.95
C ARG A 492 -5.56 20.84 35.02
N PRO A 493 -6.80 20.35 35.15
CA PRO A 493 -7.88 21.23 35.58
C PRO A 493 -7.44 21.92 36.87
N PRO A 494 -7.77 23.21 37.08
CA PRO A 494 -7.41 23.88 38.31
C PRO A 494 -7.96 23.04 39.46
N LEU A 495 -7.09 22.61 40.36
CA LEU A 495 -7.52 22.09 41.65
C LEU A 495 -8.31 23.24 42.28
N GLU A 496 -9.62 23.09 42.35
CA GLU A 496 -10.43 23.88 43.26
C GLU A 496 -9.74 23.77 44.62
N ARG A 497 -9.18 24.88 45.07
CA ARG A 497 -8.63 25.00 46.42
C ARG A 497 -9.82 24.83 47.36
N GLY A 498 -10.07 23.57 47.75
CA GLY A 498 -10.88 23.24 48.90
C GLY A 498 -10.32 24.03 50.07
N ARG A 499 -11.14 24.97 50.54
CA ARG A 499 -10.89 25.79 51.73
C ARG A 499 -10.66 24.87 52.93
N CYS A 500 -9.74 25.29 53.80
CA CYS A 500 -9.56 24.74 55.14
C CYS A 500 -10.86 24.73 55.94
#